data_AF-A0A934GUZ4-F1
#
_entry.id   AF-A0A934GUZ4-F1
#
_cell.length_a   1.000
_cell.length_b   1.000
_cell.length_c   1.000
_cell.angle_alpha   90.00
_cell.angle_beta   90.00
_cell.angle_gamma   90.00
#
_symmetry.space_group_name_H-M   'P 1'
#
loop_
_entity.id
_entity.type
_entity.pdbx_description
1 polymer ?
#
loop_
_entity_poly.entity_id
_entity_poly.type
_entity_poly.pdbx_seq_one_letter_code
_entity_poly.pdbx_strand_id
1 'polypeptide(L)' 'MLSIEIKENDKVVAMLAAPEKAFKTGSRGYFGMGKVEFNGKRYQVQVQLVEIGSKPKPEETALKP' A
#
# COMPACT_ATOMS: atom_id res chain seq x y z
N MET A 1 0.61 -10.29 2.92
CA MET A 1 1.29 -9.62 1.78
C MET A 1 0.33 -9.53 0.60
N LEU A 2 0.08 -8.32 0.08
CA LEU A 2 -0.86 -8.06 -1.01
C LEU A 2 -0.12 -7.95 -2.35
N SER A 3 -0.69 -8.47 -3.43
CA SER A 3 -0.16 -8.32 -4.79
C SER A 3 -0.99 -7.29 -5.55
N ILE A 4 -0.32 -6.31 -6.17
CA ILE A 4 -0.94 -5.26 -6.98
C ILE A 4 -0.57 -5.48 -8.44
N GLU A 5 -1.57 -5.58 -9.31
CA GLU A 5 -1.39 -5.59 -10.76
C GLU A 5 -1.68 -4.20 -11.32
N ILE A 6 -0.75 -3.67 -12.10
CA ILE A 6 -0.95 -2.45 -12.89
C ILE A 6 -1.25 -2.90 -14.32
N LYS A 7 -2.42 -2.50 -14.83
CA LYS A 7 -2.89 -2.86 -16.17
C LYS A 7 -3.03 -1.62 -17.06
N GLU A 8 -2.65 -1.76 -18.32
CA GLU A 8 -2.97 -0.82 -19.39
C GLU A 8 -3.95 -1.52 -20.33
N ASN A 9 -5.21 -1.05 -20.35
CA ASN A 9 -6.34 -1.79 -20.93
C ASN A 9 -6.42 -3.19 -20.28
N ASP A 10 -6.33 -4.25 -21.08
CA ASP A 10 -6.36 -5.64 -20.62
C ASP A 10 -4.97 -6.26 -20.37
N LYS A 11 -3.89 -5.50 -20.60
CA LYS A 11 -2.52 -6.01 -20.45
C LYS A 11 -1.95 -5.63 -19.09
N VAL A 12 -1.49 -6.63 -18.33
CA VAL A 12 -0.67 -6.40 -17.13
C VAL A 12 0.69 -5.85 -17.56
N VAL A 13 1.00 -4.62 -17.13
CA VAL A 13 2.25 -3.93 -17.44
C VAL A 13 3.23 -3.94 -16.27
N ALA A 14 2.76 -4.17 -15.04
CA ALA A 14 3.62 -4.41 -13.88
C ALA A 14 2.89 -5.17 -12.76
N MET A 15 3.66 -5.85 -11.92
CA MET A 15 3.21 -6.38 -10.64
C MET A 15 4.07 -5.80 -9.51
N LEU A 16 3.43 -5.49 -8.38
CA LEU A 16 4.08 -4.97 -7.19
C LEU A 16 3.63 -5.76 -5.98
N ALA A 17 4.56 -6.04 -5.07
CA ALA A 17 4.21 -6.49 -3.73
C ALA A 17 3.94 -5.26 -2.85
N ALA A 18 2.80 -5.29 -2.15
CA ALA A 18 2.46 -4.35 -1.10
C ALA A 18 2.40 -5.12 0.23
N PRO A 19 3.52 -5.22 0.98
CA PRO A 19 3.49 -5.75 2.34
C PRO A 19 2.61 -4.89 3.25
N GLU A 20 2.21 -5.49 4.37
CA GLU A 20 1.52 -4.78 5.44
C GLU A 20 2.41 -3.68 6.02
N LYS A 21 1.81 -2.55 6.33
CA LYS A 21 2.48 -1.37 6.87
C LYS A 21 1.66 -0.77 8.00
N ALA A 22 2.29 -0.64 9.16
CA ALA A 22 1.84 0.27 10.20
C ALA A 22 2.25 1.69 9.83
N PHE A 23 1.29 2.60 9.74
CA PHE A 23 1.52 4.00 9.41
C PHE A 23 1.81 4.81 10.67
N LYS A 24 2.60 5.89 10.53
CA LYS A 24 2.93 6.81 11.64
C LYS A 24 1.71 7.43 12.31
N THR A 25 0.59 7.50 11.60
CA THR A 25 -0.71 8.00 12.09
C THR A 25 -1.45 7.01 12.99
N GLY A 26 -0.90 5.82 13.24
CA GLY A 26 -1.55 4.73 13.99
C GLY A 26 -2.47 3.86 13.14
N SER A 27 -2.69 4.21 11.87
CA SER A 27 -3.45 3.37 10.93
C SER A 27 -2.64 2.16 10.48
N ARG A 28 -3.34 1.11 10.04
CA ARG A 28 -2.78 -0.08 9.40
C ARG A 28 -3.19 -0.13 7.94
N GLY A 29 -2.48 -0.91 7.14
CA GLY A 29 -2.81 -1.15 5.74
C GLY A 29 -1.64 -1.74 4.99
N TYR A 30 -1.52 -1.42 3.70
CA TYR A 30 -0.53 -2.00 2.80
C TYR A 30 0.20 -0.92 2.02
N PHE A 31 1.46 -1.18 1.70
CA PHE A 31 2.29 -0.23 1.00
C PHE A 31 3.26 -0.93 0.06
N GLY A 32 3.18 -0.58 -1.23
CA GLY A 32 4.09 -1.06 -2.26
C GLY A 32 4.75 0.12 -2.98
N MET A 33 6.00 -0.07 -3.41
CA MET A 33 6.68 0.86 -4.32
C MET A 33 7.44 0.07 -5.36
N GLY A 34 7.61 0.67 -6.54
CA GLY A 34 8.44 0.07 -7.58
C GLY A 34 8.61 0.98 -8.78
N LYS A 35 9.20 0.43 -9.83
CA LYS A 35 9.32 1.10 -11.13
C LYS A 35 8.49 0.32 -12.14
N VAL A 36 7.75 1.04 -12.97
CA VAL A 36 6.94 0.48 -14.06
C VAL A 36 7.34 1.18 -15.35
N GLU A 37 7.33 0.44 -16.45
CA GLU A 37 7.54 0.98 -17.78
C GLU A 37 6.22 0.93 -18.55
N PHE A 38 5.78 2.08 -19.04
CA PHE A 38 4.60 2.21 -19.90
C PHE A 38 4.87 3.23 -20.99
N ASN A 39 4.41 2.95 -22.21
CA ASN A 39 4.62 3.83 -23.38
C ASN A 39 6.09 4.25 -23.60
N GLY A 40 7.03 3.32 -23.39
CA GLY A 40 8.47 3.56 -23.57
C GLY A 40 9.11 4.51 -22.54
N LYS A 41 8.38 4.86 -21.47
CA LYS A 41 8.86 5.72 -20.39
C LYS A 41 8.83 4.95 -19.08
N ARG A 42 9.82 5.22 -18.23
CA ARG A 42 9.97 4.60 -16.91
C ARG A 42 9.45 5.53 -15.83
N TYR A 43 8.61 5.00 -14.95
CA TYR A 43 7.97 5.74 -13.88
C TYR A 43 8.25 5.07 -12.55
N GLN A 44 8.30 5.88 -11.51
CA GLN A 44 8.26 5.39 -10.13
C GLN A 44 6.81 5.42 -9.67
N VAL A 45 6.35 4.30 -9.13
CA VAL A 45 4.99 4.11 -8.64
C VAL A 45 5.01 3.77 -7.16
N GLN A 46 4.04 4.31 -6.45
CA GLN A 46 3.79 4.03 -5.04
C GLN A 46 2.30 3.77 -4.88
N VAL A 47 1.98 2.67 -4.20
CA VAL A 47 0.61 2.25 -3.91
C VAL A 47 0.46 2.15 -2.41
N GLN A 48 -0.57 2.82 -1.88
CA GLN A 48 -0.87 2.82 -0.46
C GLN A 48 -2.35 2.49 -0.27
N LEU A 49 -2.63 1.44 0.49
CA LEU A 49 -3.97 1.10 0.96
C LEU A 49 -3.98 1.34 2.45
N VAL A 50 -4.94 2.12 2.94
CA VAL A 50 -5.13 2.38 4.37
C VAL A 50 -6.45 1.75 4.78
N GLU A 51 -6.42 0.92 5.80
CA GLU A 51 -7.62 0.33 6.38
C GLU A 51 -8.42 1.43 7.11
N ILE A 52 -9.66 1.66 6.66
CA ILE A 52 -10.56 2.66 7.25
C ILE A 52 -10.93 2.23 8.67
N GLY A 53 -10.80 3.14 9.64
CA GLY A 53 -11.11 2.85 11.04
C GLY A 53 -10.02 2.11 11.83
N SER A 54 -8.86 1.81 11.21
CA SER A 54 -7.78 1.05 11.85
C SER A 54 -6.98 1.80 12.93
N LYS A 55 -7.25 3.10 13.14
CA LYS A 55 -6.58 3.89 14.17
C LYS A 55 -7.02 3.40 15.55
N PRO A 56 -6.08 3.19 16.48
CA PRO A 56 -6.44 2.85 17.85
C PRO A 56 -7.29 3.98 18.44
N LYS A 57 -8.40 3.61 19.08
CA LYS A 57 -9.17 4.57 19.88
C LYS A 57 -8.32 4.96 21.09
N PRO A 58 -8.40 6.22 21.56
CA PRO A 58 -7.59 6.70 22.68
C PRO A 58 -7.67 5.79 23.93
N GLU A 59 -8.83 5.16 24.16
CA GLU A 59 -9.09 4.26 25.29
C GLU A 59 -8.28 2.93 25.25
N GLU A 60 -7.83 2.49 24.07
CA GLU A 60 -7.08 1.23 23.89
C GLU A 60 -5.56 1.41 24.09
N THR A 61 -5.08 2.66 24.11
CA THR A 61 -3.64 2.97 24.30
C THR A 61 -3.25 3.04 25.78
N ALA A 62 -4.23 3.16 26.68
CA ALA A 62 -4.02 3.27 28.13
C ALA A 62 -3.93 1.91 28.87
N LEU A 63 -4.12 0.79 28.16
CA LEU A 63 -4.23 -0.55 28.75
C LEU A 63 -3.15 -1.54 28.30
N LYS A 64 -2.05 -1.07 27.71
CA LYS A 64 -0.88 -1.93 27.46
C LYS A 64 0.13 -1.77 28.61
N PRO A 65 0.38 -2.82 29.41
CA PRO A 65 1.31 -2.78 30.55
C PRO A 65 2.77 -2.58 30.13
#